data_AF-A0AAD6P002-F1
#
_entry.id   AF-A0AAD6P002-F1
#
_cell.length_a   1.000
_cell.length_b   1.000
_cell.length_c   1.000
_cell.angle_alpha   90.00
_cell.angle_beta   90.00
_cell.angle_gamma   90.00
#
_symmetry.space_group_name_H-M   'P 1'
#
loop_
_entity.id
_entity.type
_entity.pdbx_description
1 polymer ?
#
loop_
_entity_poly.entity_id
_entity_poly.type
_entity_poly.pdbx_seq_one_letter_code
_entity_poly.pdbx_strand_id
1 'polypeptide(L)'
;MGTVLDSHFLALTAIVTVGYQLLFFVITALLKFDKVTDFAGSTNFIILAVLTLVLKGTWHFRQVVLSFLVVTWGLRLGLFLLLRILQWGEDRPVFWIFQAVWVWAVSLPVTVVNGIDRDPSVQAADIIENRGKWCNVGLWNISRHPNYFGEILLWWGIFVASTPVLEGSEWLVILGPIFLTLLLLFVSGIPLLEQSADKKFGNVAAYRVYKRTTSPLIPLPPAVYRSLPSWFKSVFLFEFPFYSRNLPEEGSTWNRTRQGGGSDGSKTG
;
A
#
# COMPACT_ATOMS: atom_id res chain seq x y z
N MET A 1 -10.00 -24.99 -17.93
CA MET A 1 -8.85 -25.48 -18.71
C MET A 1 -7.61 -25.22 -17.85
N GLY A 2 -7.02 -26.29 -17.29
CA GLY A 2 -5.72 -26.29 -16.60
C GLY A 2 -5.61 -25.56 -15.25
N THR A 3 -5.92 -26.24 -14.13
CA THR A 3 -5.27 -25.98 -12.84
C THR A 3 -3.80 -26.42 -12.97
N VAL A 4 -2.95 -25.58 -13.56
CA VAL A 4 -1.64 -26.06 -14.04
C VAL A 4 -0.68 -26.42 -12.90
N LEU A 5 -0.86 -25.96 -11.65
CA LEU A 5 -0.14 -26.49 -10.47
C LEU A 5 -0.71 -26.00 -9.11
N ASP A 6 -1.30 -24.79 -9.05
CA ASP A 6 -1.80 -24.13 -7.83
C ASP A 6 -2.94 -23.16 -8.22
N SER A 7 -3.94 -22.98 -7.35
CA SER A 7 -5.10 -22.09 -7.55
C SER A 7 -4.74 -20.60 -7.79
N HIS A 8 -3.59 -20.15 -7.30
CA HIS A 8 -3.10 -18.77 -7.45
C HIS A 8 -1.84 -18.66 -8.32
N PHE A 9 -1.49 -19.72 -9.06
CA PHE A 9 -0.28 -19.80 -9.90
C PHE A 9 1.06 -19.62 -9.16
N LEU A 10 1.10 -19.65 -7.83
CA LEU A 10 2.31 -19.35 -7.04
C LEU A 10 3.46 -20.32 -7.33
N ALA A 11 3.16 -21.63 -7.30
CA ALA A 11 4.15 -22.66 -7.61
C ALA A 11 4.61 -22.57 -9.08
N LEU A 12 3.68 -22.30 -10.00
CA LEU A 12 4.00 -22.15 -11.42
C LEU A 12 4.93 -20.96 -11.66
N THR A 13 4.61 -19.78 -11.12
CA THR A 13 5.45 -18.59 -11.30
C THR A 13 6.80 -18.71 -10.61
N ALA A 14 6.88 -19.43 -9.48
CA ALA A 14 8.15 -19.75 -8.84
C ALA A 14 9.03 -20.63 -9.73
N ILE A 15 8.47 -21.72 -10.29
CA ILE A 15 9.19 -22.62 -11.20
C ILE A 15 9.64 -21.87 -12.46
N VAL A 16 8.76 -21.06 -13.06
CA VAL A 16 9.09 -20.25 -14.23
C VAL A 16 10.21 -19.26 -13.92
N THR A 17 10.13 -18.58 -12.77
CA THR A 17 11.17 -17.63 -12.33
C THR A 17 12.51 -18.35 -12.14
N VAL A 18 12.53 -19.46 -11.41
CA VAL A 18 13.77 -20.22 -11.17
C VAL A 18 14.34 -20.75 -12.48
N GLY A 19 13.52 -21.37 -13.33
CA GLY A 19 13.95 -21.89 -14.63
C GLY A 19 14.48 -20.80 -15.56
N TYR A 20 13.81 -19.64 -15.62
CA TYR A 20 14.23 -18.50 -16.42
C TYR A 20 15.56 -17.92 -15.92
N GLN A 21 15.70 -17.74 -14.60
CA GLN A 21 16.93 -17.21 -13.99
C GLN A 21 18.10 -18.19 -14.14
N LEU A 22 17.86 -19.50 -14.01
CA LEU A 22 18.88 -20.53 -14.26
C LEU A 22 19.30 -20.56 -15.74
N LEU A 23 18.37 -20.40 -16.68
CA LEU A 23 18.69 -20.33 -18.10
C LEU A 23 19.60 -19.13 -18.41
N PHE A 24 19.28 -17.94 -17.90
CA PHE A 24 20.14 -16.76 -18.06
C PHE A 24 21.48 -16.92 -17.34
N PHE A 25 21.50 -17.54 -16.17
CA PHE A 25 22.74 -17.87 -15.47
C PHE A 25 23.65 -18.78 -16.31
N VAL A 26 23.10 -19.84 -16.91
CA VAL A 26 23.88 -20.75 -17.79
C VAL A 26 24.40 -19.99 -19.02
N ILE A 27 23.56 -19.16 -19.65
CA ILE A 27 23.98 -18.33 -20.80
C ILE A 27 25.13 -17.39 -20.40
N THR A 28 24.99 -16.69 -19.27
CA THR A 28 26.03 -15.79 -18.75
C THR A 28 27.31 -16.56 -18.40
N ALA A 29 27.21 -17.73 -17.76
CA ALA A 29 28.35 -18.55 -17.40
C ALA A 29 29.11 -19.08 -18.63
N LEU A 30 28.38 -19.46 -19.70
CA LEU A 30 28.98 -19.96 -20.94
C LEU A 30 29.54 -18.84 -21.81
N LEU A 31 28.85 -17.71 -21.92
CA LEU A 31 29.21 -16.60 -22.81
C LEU A 31 30.06 -15.52 -22.12
N LYS A 32 30.33 -15.65 -20.82
CA LYS A 32 31.00 -14.63 -19.97
C LYS A 32 30.39 -13.24 -20.14
N PHE A 33 29.06 -13.20 -20.31
CA PHE A 33 28.32 -11.98 -20.57
C PHE A 33 27.51 -11.63 -19.32
N ASP A 34 28.21 -11.05 -18.33
CA ASP A 34 27.67 -10.74 -17.00
C ASP A 34 26.65 -9.59 -16.99
N LYS A 35 26.42 -8.95 -18.14
CA LYS A 35 25.61 -7.74 -18.27
C LYS A 35 24.10 -7.99 -18.36
N VAL A 36 23.66 -9.24 -18.48
CA VAL A 36 22.24 -9.56 -18.81
C VAL A 36 21.38 -9.76 -17.58
N THR A 37 21.95 -9.74 -16.37
CA THR A 37 21.24 -9.97 -15.11
C THR A 37 20.03 -9.05 -14.97
N ASP A 38 20.26 -7.74 -15.13
CA ASP A 38 19.25 -6.71 -14.90
C ASP A 38 18.16 -6.75 -16.00
N PHE A 39 18.57 -7.08 -17.22
CA PHE A 39 17.64 -7.33 -18.33
C PHE A 39 16.76 -8.54 -18.02
N ALA A 40 17.34 -9.66 -17.58
CA ALA A 40 16.63 -10.88 -17.21
C ALA A 40 15.64 -10.66 -16.07
N GLY A 41 15.98 -9.79 -15.10
CA GLY A 41 15.04 -9.38 -14.05
C GLY A 41 13.80 -8.68 -14.63
N SER A 42 14.01 -7.68 -15.50
CA SER A 42 12.93 -6.89 -16.10
C SER A 42 12.00 -7.71 -17.01
N THR A 43 12.56 -8.60 -17.83
CA THR A 43 11.78 -9.46 -18.74
C THR A 43 11.02 -10.54 -17.98
N ASN A 44 11.54 -11.02 -16.86
CA ASN A 44 10.83 -11.98 -16.02
C ASN A 44 9.53 -11.39 -15.45
N PHE A 45 9.51 -10.13 -15.02
CA PHE A 45 8.26 -9.45 -14.63
C PHE A 45 7.21 -9.44 -15.74
N ILE A 46 7.62 -9.14 -16.97
CA ILE A 46 6.74 -9.14 -18.15
C ILE A 46 6.21 -10.54 -18.42
N ILE A 47 7.09 -11.55 -18.40
CA ILE A 47 6.73 -12.95 -18.66
C ILE A 47 5.72 -13.42 -17.63
N LEU A 48 5.94 -13.18 -16.33
CA LEU A 48 5.01 -13.60 -15.29
C LEU A 48 3.64 -12.92 -15.42
N ALA A 49 3.61 -11.61 -15.71
CA ALA A 49 2.36 -10.86 -15.88
C ALA A 49 1.55 -11.38 -17.08
N VAL A 50 2.20 -11.57 -18.23
CA VAL A 50 1.53 -12.07 -19.45
C VAL A 50 1.14 -13.53 -19.30
N LEU A 51 2.03 -14.38 -18.80
CA LEU A 51 1.79 -15.81 -18.64
C LEU A 51 0.60 -16.07 -17.71
N THR A 52 0.56 -15.43 -16.56
CA THR A 52 -0.54 -15.61 -15.59
C THR A 52 -1.87 -15.12 -16.15
N LEU A 53 -1.88 -14.01 -16.90
CA LEU A 53 -3.09 -13.49 -17.54
C LEU A 53 -3.60 -14.42 -18.66
N VAL A 54 -2.70 -14.88 -19.54
CA VAL A 54 -3.05 -15.74 -20.68
C VAL A 54 -3.47 -17.14 -20.22
N LEU A 55 -2.75 -17.74 -19.26
CA LEU A 55 -3.10 -19.06 -18.74
C LEU A 55 -4.41 -19.07 -17.97
N LYS A 56 -4.74 -17.97 -17.27
CA LYS A 56 -6.04 -17.86 -16.60
C LYS A 56 -7.18 -17.81 -17.61
N GLY A 57 -7.02 -17.06 -18.70
CA GLY A 57 -8.03 -16.91 -19.74
C GLY A 57 -9.24 -16.05 -19.35
N THR A 58 -9.27 -15.51 -18.13
CA THR A 58 -10.23 -14.48 -17.69
C THR A 58 -9.61 -13.10 -17.86
N TRP A 59 -10.38 -12.17 -18.42
CA TRP A 59 -9.88 -10.82 -18.75
C TRP A 59 -10.68 -9.77 -17.96
N HIS A 60 -10.53 -9.79 -16.64
CA HIS A 60 -11.18 -8.82 -15.77
C HIS A 60 -10.46 -7.46 -15.84
N PHE A 61 -11.20 -6.36 -15.66
CA PHE A 61 -10.66 -5.01 -15.78
C PHE A 61 -9.41 -4.80 -14.91
N ARG A 62 -9.44 -5.26 -13.65
CA ARG A 62 -8.31 -5.16 -12.71
C ARG A 62 -7.09 -5.96 -13.18
N GLN A 63 -7.29 -7.16 -13.69
CA GLN A 63 -6.22 -8.04 -14.17
C GLN A 63 -5.52 -7.43 -15.40
N VAL A 64 -6.31 -6.92 -16.35
CA VAL A 64 -5.80 -6.29 -17.57
C VAL A 64 -5.03 -5.02 -17.25
N VAL A 65 -5.59 -4.13 -16.43
CA VAL A 65 -4.93 -2.86 -16.07
C VAL A 65 -3.62 -3.12 -15.30
N LEU A 66 -3.63 -4.00 -14.30
CA LEU A 66 -2.42 -4.31 -13.53
C LEU A 66 -1.35 -4.95 -14.41
N SER A 67 -1.72 -5.94 -15.23
CA SER A 67 -0.77 -6.59 -16.13
C SER A 67 -0.22 -5.60 -17.17
N PHE A 68 -1.05 -4.72 -17.72
CA PHE A 68 -0.63 -3.68 -18.64
C PHE A 68 0.37 -2.69 -18.00
N LEU A 69 0.12 -2.26 -16.76
CA LEU A 69 1.04 -1.38 -16.03
C LEU A 69 2.39 -2.07 -15.77
N VAL A 70 2.38 -3.34 -15.35
CA VAL A 70 3.61 -4.12 -15.15
C VAL A 70 4.37 -4.28 -16.46
N VAL A 71 3.69 -4.61 -17.56
CA VAL A 71 4.32 -4.72 -18.89
C VAL A 71 4.91 -3.38 -19.34
N THR A 72 4.16 -2.28 -19.20
CA THR A 72 4.61 -0.96 -19.61
C THR A 72 5.85 -0.52 -18.81
N TRP A 73 5.81 -0.72 -17.50
CA TRP A 73 6.94 -0.39 -16.63
C TRP A 73 8.15 -1.30 -16.89
N GLY A 74 7.92 -2.61 -17.02
CA GLY A 74 8.95 -3.59 -17.33
C GLY A 74 9.62 -3.34 -18.67
N LEU A 75 8.86 -2.99 -19.71
CA LEU A 75 9.40 -2.62 -21.03
C LEU A 75 10.22 -1.34 -20.95
N ARG A 76 9.72 -0.31 -20.25
CA ARG A 76 10.45 0.95 -20.07
C ARG A 76 11.78 0.72 -19.35
N LEU A 77 11.79 -0.08 -18.27
CA LEU A 77 13.00 -0.36 -17.50
C LEU A 77 13.95 -1.28 -18.27
N GLY A 78 13.44 -2.37 -18.84
CA GLY A 78 14.23 -3.35 -19.59
C GLY A 78 14.88 -2.74 -20.83
N LEU A 79 14.19 -1.86 -21.56
CA LEU A 79 14.78 -1.15 -22.70
C LEU A 79 15.88 -0.19 -22.25
N PHE A 80 15.65 0.59 -21.18
CA PHE A 80 16.68 1.47 -20.63
C PHE A 80 17.94 0.71 -20.21
N LEU A 81 17.77 -0.44 -19.55
CA LEU A 81 18.88 -1.30 -19.14
C LEU A 81 19.59 -1.93 -20.34
N LEU A 82 18.86 -2.41 -21.34
CA LEU A 82 19.44 -2.95 -22.57
C LEU A 82 20.30 -1.91 -23.29
N LEU A 83 19.81 -0.67 -23.41
CA LEU A 83 20.58 0.43 -23.99
C LEU A 83 21.83 0.76 -23.16
N ARG A 84 21.73 0.71 -21.83
CA ARG A 84 22.87 0.92 -20.92
C ARG A 84 23.94 -0.16 -21.06
N ILE A 85 23.53 -1.43 -21.17
CA ILE A 85 24.42 -2.59 -21.33
C ILE A 85 25.28 -2.48 -22.60
N LEU A 86 24.72 -1.91 -23.67
CA LEU A 86 25.43 -1.66 -24.92
C LEU A 86 26.49 -0.55 -24.80
N GLN A 87 26.38 0.34 -23.80
CA GLN A 87 27.21 1.54 -23.69
C GLN A 87 28.29 1.45 -22.61
N TRP A 88 28.15 0.62 -21.56
CA TRP A 88 29.08 0.62 -20.41
C TRP A 88 29.72 -0.74 -20.12
N GLY A 89 30.94 -0.71 -19.58
CA GLY A 89 31.77 -1.86 -19.22
C GLY A 89 31.88 -2.06 -17.71
N GLU A 90 31.78 -3.33 -17.31
CA GLU A 90 31.91 -3.93 -15.96
C GLU A 90 30.84 -3.63 -14.91
N ASP A 91 30.23 -4.70 -14.39
CA ASP A 91 29.47 -4.71 -13.14
C ASP A 91 29.77 -5.98 -12.33
N ARG A 92 29.59 -5.84 -11.01
CA ARG A 92 29.98 -6.80 -9.96
C ARG A 92 29.17 -8.11 -10.03
N PRO A 93 29.66 -9.23 -9.45
CA PRO A 93 28.92 -10.48 -9.41
C PRO A 93 27.56 -10.30 -8.72
N VAL A 94 26.49 -10.40 -9.51
CA VAL A 94 25.10 -10.31 -9.06
C VAL A 94 24.68 -11.63 -8.42
N PHE A 95 24.00 -11.55 -7.28
CA PHE A 95 23.47 -12.72 -6.58
C PHE A 95 22.16 -13.18 -7.26
N TRP A 96 22.27 -14.03 -8.28
CA TRP A 96 21.15 -14.53 -9.10
C TRP A 96 19.98 -15.11 -8.28
N ILE A 97 20.28 -15.77 -7.16
CA ILE A 97 19.26 -16.31 -6.24
C ILE A 97 18.45 -15.18 -5.61
N PHE A 98 19.12 -14.11 -5.18
CA PHE A 98 18.46 -12.95 -4.58
C PHE A 98 17.58 -12.26 -5.62
N GLN A 99 18.09 -12.09 -6.85
CA GLN A 99 17.28 -11.56 -7.95
C GLN A 99 16.04 -12.42 -8.21
N ALA A 100 16.17 -13.74 -8.26
CA ALA A 100 15.04 -14.64 -8.51
C ALA A 100 13.97 -14.52 -7.40
N VAL A 101 14.39 -14.55 -6.14
CA VAL A 101 13.50 -14.39 -4.98
C VAL A 101 12.83 -13.01 -5.00
N TRP A 102 13.60 -11.96 -5.27
CA TRP A 102 13.11 -10.59 -5.34
C TRP A 102 12.06 -10.41 -6.43
N VAL A 103 12.37 -10.83 -7.67
CA VAL A 103 11.46 -10.70 -8.82
C VAL A 103 10.18 -11.47 -8.58
N TRP A 104 10.28 -12.69 -8.04
CA TRP A 104 9.11 -13.48 -7.70
C TRP A 104 8.25 -12.80 -6.63
N ALA A 105 8.87 -12.32 -5.54
CA ALA A 105 8.17 -11.64 -4.45
C ALA A 105 7.44 -10.37 -4.91
N VAL A 106 8.10 -9.53 -5.71
CA VAL A 106 7.51 -8.30 -6.25
C VAL A 106 6.41 -8.59 -7.29
N SER A 107 6.48 -9.74 -7.97
CA SER A 107 5.44 -10.20 -8.93
C SER A 107 4.21 -10.80 -8.27
N LEU A 108 4.20 -11.03 -6.94
CA LEU A 108 3.09 -11.68 -6.26
C LEU A 108 1.75 -10.94 -6.40
N PRO A 109 1.66 -9.60 -6.28
CA PRO A 109 0.38 -8.91 -6.40
C PRO A 109 -0.30 -9.14 -7.76
N VAL A 110 0.44 -9.05 -8.86
CA VAL A 110 -0.11 -9.31 -10.21
C VAL A 110 -0.44 -10.79 -10.39
N THR A 111 0.43 -11.68 -9.91
CA THR A 111 0.21 -13.14 -9.98
C THR A 111 -1.07 -13.56 -9.26
N VAL A 112 -1.26 -13.07 -8.03
CA VAL A 112 -2.42 -13.39 -7.21
C VAL A 112 -3.69 -12.80 -7.82
N VAL A 113 -3.66 -11.54 -8.28
CA VAL A 113 -4.85 -10.93 -8.92
C VAL A 113 -5.24 -11.65 -10.21
N ASN A 114 -4.25 -12.07 -11.01
CA ASN A 114 -4.50 -12.87 -12.22
C ASN A 114 -4.99 -14.29 -11.87
N GLY A 115 -4.66 -14.84 -10.69
CA GLY A 115 -5.17 -16.12 -10.21
C GLY A 115 -6.61 -16.09 -9.70
N ILE A 116 -7.10 -14.93 -9.26
CA ILE A 116 -8.41 -14.78 -8.62
C ILE A 116 -9.54 -14.63 -9.66
N ASP A 117 -10.59 -15.47 -9.54
CA ASP A 117 -11.82 -15.39 -10.35
C ASP A 117 -12.84 -14.36 -9.84
N ARG A 118 -12.59 -13.77 -8.67
CA ARG A 118 -13.49 -12.78 -8.06
C ARG A 118 -13.32 -11.44 -8.76
N ASP A 119 -14.30 -11.06 -9.56
CA ASP A 119 -14.38 -9.74 -10.19
C ASP A 119 -15.61 -8.96 -9.69
N PRO A 120 -15.50 -8.30 -8.53
CA PRO A 120 -16.53 -7.34 -8.14
C PRO A 120 -16.51 -6.20 -9.17
N SER A 121 -17.57 -6.15 -9.99
CA SER A 121 -17.76 -5.12 -11.01
C SER A 121 -17.63 -3.74 -10.38
N VAL A 122 -16.76 -2.88 -10.91
CA VAL A 122 -16.72 -1.47 -10.52
C VAL A 122 -17.88 -0.78 -11.22
N GLN A 123 -19.01 -0.66 -10.55
CA GLN A 123 -20.18 0.01 -11.12
C GLN A 123 -20.13 1.50 -10.83
N ALA A 124 -20.71 2.31 -11.73
CA ALA A 124 -20.96 3.72 -11.43
C ALA A 124 -21.80 3.89 -10.15
N ALA A 125 -22.66 2.91 -9.86
CA ALA A 125 -23.40 2.79 -8.62
C ALA A 125 -22.47 2.70 -7.39
N ASP A 126 -21.36 1.98 -7.43
CA ASP A 126 -20.40 1.92 -6.31
C ASP A 126 -19.76 3.29 -6.06
N ILE A 127 -19.48 4.04 -7.12
CA ILE A 127 -18.94 5.40 -6.99
C ILE A 127 -19.98 6.30 -6.32
N ILE A 128 -21.25 6.20 -6.73
CA ILE A 128 -22.37 6.97 -6.16
C ILE A 128 -22.65 6.55 -4.71
N GLU A 129 -22.70 5.25 -4.43
CA GLU A 129 -23.02 4.70 -3.11
C GLU A 129 -21.90 4.90 -2.10
N ASN A 130 -20.65 5.01 -2.56
CA ASN A 130 -19.52 5.39 -1.73
C ASN A 130 -19.34 6.91 -1.62
N ARG A 131 -20.12 7.74 -2.36
CA ARG A 131 -20.10 9.18 -2.11
C ARG A 131 -20.59 9.45 -0.70
N GLY A 132 -19.77 10.15 0.07
CA GLY A 132 -20.10 10.46 1.47
C GLY A 132 -19.87 9.30 2.43
N LYS A 133 -19.10 8.26 2.04
CA LYS A 133 -18.54 7.27 2.97
C LYS A 133 -17.01 7.48 3.08
N TRP A 134 -16.41 6.97 4.15
CA TRP A 134 -14.96 6.91 4.31
C TRP A 134 -14.44 5.53 3.87
N CYS A 135 -13.17 5.45 3.48
CA CYS A 135 -12.53 4.18 3.19
C CYS A 135 -12.19 3.46 4.50
N ASN A 136 -12.73 2.26 4.71
CA ASN A 136 -12.46 1.40 5.86
C ASN A 136 -12.13 -0.05 5.45
N VAL A 137 -11.64 -0.23 4.21
CA VAL A 137 -11.34 -1.55 3.63
C VAL A 137 -9.84 -1.69 3.33
N GLY A 138 -9.35 -2.93 3.29
CA GLY A 138 -7.94 -3.22 3.00
C GLY A 138 -7.01 -2.59 4.03
N LEU A 139 -5.96 -1.91 3.58
CA LEU A 139 -4.99 -1.23 4.45
C LEU A 139 -5.63 -0.15 5.33
N TRP A 140 -6.71 0.48 4.84
CA TRP A 140 -7.44 1.51 5.59
C TRP A 140 -8.21 0.94 6.79
N ASN A 141 -8.44 -0.37 6.85
CA ASN A 141 -9.00 -1.00 8.05
C ASN A 141 -7.94 -1.22 9.15
N ILE A 142 -6.65 -1.15 8.82
CA ILE A 142 -5.54 -1.49 9.72
C ILE A 142 -4.77 -0.22 10.15
N SER A 143 -4.76 0.81 9.30
CA SER A 143 -4.29 2.15 9.60
C SER A 143 -5.18 3.17 8.89
N ARG A 144 -5.45 4.33 9.49
CA ARG A 144 -6.24 5.39 8.85
C ARG A 144 -5.47 6.08 7.73
N HIS A 145 -4.14 6.15 7.84
CA HIS A 145 -3.24 6.81 6.88
C HIS A 145 -2.06 5.88 6.48
N PRO A 146 -2.32 4.71 5.89
CA PRO A 146 -1.27 3.74 5.55
C PRO A 146 -0.30 4.27 4.49
N ASN A 147 -0.78 5.18 3.63
CA ASN A 147 0.02 5.89 2.64
C ASN A 147 1.10 6.77 3.30
N TYR A 148 0.78 7.50 4.37
CA TYR A 148 1.76 8.33 5.07
C TYR A 148 2.77 7.50 5.84
N PHE A 149 2.36 6.34 6.37
CA PHE A 149 3.30 5.41 6.97
C PHE A 149 4.32 4.91 5.93
N GLY A 150 3.86 4.51 4.75
CA GLY A 150 4.74 4.12 3.64
C GLY A 150 5.67 5.24 3.19
N GLU A 151 5.17 6.47 3.12
CA GLU A 151 5.97 7.65 2.79
C GLU A 151 7.08 7.91 3.82
N ILE A 152 6.75 7.89 5.12
CA ILE A 152 7.74 8.03 6.20
C ILE A 152 8.78 6.91 6.11
N LEU A 153 8.36 5.65 6.00
CA LEU A 153 9.28 4.51 5.88
C LEU A 153 10.22 4.63 4.68
N LEU A 154 9.71 5.08 3.54
CA LEU A 154 10.51 5.25 2.32
C LEU A 154 11.63 6.28 2.54
N TRP A 155 11.30 7.46 3.08
CA TRP A 155 12.28 8.53 3.27
C TRP A 155 13.30 8.22 4.36
N TRP A 156 12.88 7.55 5.44
CA TRP A 156 13.82 7.02 6.43
C TRP A 156 14.70 5.91 5.84
N GLY A 157 14.15 5.05 4.98
CA GLY A 157 14.90 4.03 4.27
C GLY A 157 15.98 4.62 3.35
N ILE A 158 15.65 5.67 2.59
CA ILE A 158 16.61 6.39 1.74
C ILE A 158 17.73 6.99 2.60
N PHE A 159 17.39 7.63 3.72
CA PHE A 159 18.38 8.19 4.64
C PHE A 159 19.31 7.10 5.22
N VAL A 160 18.75 5.99 5.70
CA VAL A 160 19.56 4.87 6.22
C VAL A 160 20.49 4.32 5.14
N ALA A 161 19.99 4.16 3.91
CA ALA A 161 20.80 3.70 2.79
C ALA A 161 21.93 4.67 2.40
N SER A 162 21.76 5.98 2.64
CA SER A 162 22.81 6.97 2.39
C SER A 162 23.88 7.02 3.47
N THR A 163 23.59 6.56 4.70
CA THR A 163 24.51 6.68 5.86
C THR A 163 25.95 6.22 5.62
N PRO A 164 26.27 5.16 4.84
CA PRO A 164 27.65 4.73 4.64
C PRO A 164 28.51 5.71 3.84
N VAL A 165 27.89 6.71 3.19
CA VAL A 165 28.57 7.67 2.30
C VAL A 165 28.62 9.07 2.92
N LEU A 166 27.91 9.32 4.04
CA LEU A 166 27.81 10.66 4.63
C LEU A 166 29.03 10.98 5.51
N GLU A 167 29.68 12.11 5.22
CA GLU A 167 30.79 12.63 6.01
C GLU A 167 30.53 14.05 6.53
N GLY A 168 31.03 14.36 7.73
CA GLY A 168 31.03 15.72 8.30
C GLY A 168 29.66 16.40 8.33
N SER A 169 29.52 17.52 7.60
CA SER A 169 28.28 18.31 7.54
C SER A 169 27.16 17.69 6.70
N GLU A 170 27.45 16.66 5.91
CA GLU A 170 26.45 16.00 5.06
C GLU A 170 25.36 15.31 5.88
N TRP A 171 25.61 14.99 7.15
CA TRP A 171 24.62 14.47 8.10
C TRP A 171 23.39 15.38 8.26
N LEU A 172 23.46 16.64 7.85
CA LEU A 172 22.31 17.54 7.77
C LEU A 172 21.19 17.04 6.85
N VAL A 173 21.45 16.07 5.95
CA VAL A 173 20.40 15.44 5.14
C VAL A 173 19.31 14.74 5.98
N ILE A 174 19.59 14.40 7.24
CA ILE A 174 18.57 13.87 8.18
C ILE A 174 17.41 14.86 8.42
N LEU A 175 17.65 16.15 8.21
CA LEU A 175 16.60 17.18 8.33
C LEU A 175 15.46 16.94 7.34
N GLY A 176 15.73 16.30 6.19
CA GLY A 176 14.72 15.93 5.19
C GLY A 176 13.63 15.01 5.75
N PRO A 177 13.96 13.75 6.13
CA PRO A 177 12.98 12.81 6.68
C PRO A 177 12.36 13.31 7.99
N ILE A 178 13.10 14.05 8.84
CA ILE A 178 12.54 14.68 10.05
C ILE A 178 11.48 15.70 9.66
N PHE A 179 11.80 16.65 8.77
CA PHE A 179 10.88 17.71 8.34
C PHE A 179 9.62 17.13 7.72
N LEU A 180 9.75 16.15 6.83
CA LEU A 180 8.61 15.46 6.22
C LEU A 180 7.74 14.74 7.26
N THR A 181 8.37 14.02 8.21
CA THR A 181 7.65 13.34 9.29
C THR A 181 6.86 14.34 10.14
N LEU A 182 7.45 15.49 10.48
CA LEU A 182 6.77 16.54 11.23
C LEU A 182 5.62 17.18 10.44
N LEU A 183 5.84 17.44 9.14
CA LEU A 183 4.82 17.99 8.25
C LEU A 183 3.58 17.07 8.18
N LEU A 184 3.81 15.76 8.06
CA LEU A 184 2.74 14.77 7.97
C LEU A 184 2.03 14.56 9.32
N LEU A 185 2.76 14.51 10.44
CA LEU A 185 2.16 14.27 11.76
C LEU A 185 1.46 15.49 12.34
N PHE A 186 1.98 16.71 12.12
CA PHE A 186 1.56 17.89 12.87
C PHE A 186 0.97 19.02 12.03
N VAL A 187 1.22 19.04 10.72
CA VAL A 187 0.80 20.15 9.86
C VAL A 187 -0.23 19.68 8.84
N SER A 188 0.18 19.39 7.61
CA SER A 188 -0.71 19.26 6.47
C SER A 188 -1.16 17.83 6.18
N GLY A 189 -0.54 16.83 6.80
CA GLY A 189 -0.90 15.43 6.61
C GLY A 189 -2.11 15.02 7.43
N ILE A 190 -1.88 14.23 8.48
CA ILE A 190 -2.90 13.60 9.32
C ILE A 190 -3.87 14.64 9.95
N PRO A 191 -3.41 15.74 10.58
CA PRO A 191 -4.34 16.64 11.29
C PRO A 191 -5.41 17.25 10.38
N LEU A 192 -5.04 17.72 9.19
CA LEU A 192 -5.98 18.32 8.24
C LEU A 192 -6.97 17.29 7.69
N LEU A 193 -6.50 16.08 7.36
CA LEU A 193 -7.36 15.01 6.85
C LEU A 193 -8.34 14.52 7.92
N GLU A 194 -7.88 14.34 9.15
CA GLU A 194 -8.73 13.98 10.29
C GLU A 194 -9.77 15.06 10.55
N GLN A 195 -9.39 16.34 10.54
CA GLN A 195 -10.34 17.44 10.71
C GLN A 195 -11.38 17.49 9.58
N SER A 196 -10.97 17.27 8.33
CA SER A 196 -11.88 17.23 7.18
C SER A 196 -12.85 16.05 7.27
N ALA A 197 -12.35 14.88 7.68
CA ALA A 197 -13.16 13.69 7.87
C ALA A 197 -14.13 13.82 9.06
N ASP A 198 -13.69 14.39 10.18
CA ASP A 198 -14.54 14.69 11.35
C ASP A 198 -15.69 15.63 11.00
N LYS A 199 -15.42 16.68 10.21
CA LYS A 199 -16.46 17.61 9.74
C LYS A 199 -17.52 16.92 8.89
N LYS A 200 -17.11 15.94 8.06
CA LYS A 200 -18.02 15.21 7.16
C LYS A 200 -18.76 14.07 7.86
N PHE A 201 -18.09 13.35 8.74
CA PHE A 201 -18.54 12.05 9.24
C PHE A 201 -18.60 11.94 10.77
N GLY A 202 -18.17 12.95 11.54
CA GLY A 202 -18.12 12.90 13.00
C GLY A 202 -19.45 12.60 13.69
N ASN A 203 -20.56 13.01 13.08
CA ASN A 203 -21.92 12.72 13.56
C ASN A 203 -22.34 11.25 13.35
N VAL A 204 -21.66 10.52 12.46
CA VAL A 204 -21.97 9.12 12.13
C VAL A 204 -21.35 8.19 13.17
N ALA A 205 -22.19 7.41 13.87
CA ALA A 205 -21.72 6.50 14.92
C ALA A 205 -20.70 5.47 14.43
N ALA A 206 -20.90 4.92 13.23
CA ALA A 206 -19.97 3.96 12.62
C ALA A 206 -18.59 4.57 12.34
N TYR A 207 -18.52 5.86 11.97
CA TYR A 207 -17.24 6.55 11.76
C TYR A 207 -16.47 6.73 13.06
N ARG A 208 -17.16 7.10 14.14
CA ARG A 208 -16.54 7.22 15.47
C ARG A 208 -15.98 5.89 15.96
N VAL A 209 -16.70 4.79 15.73
CA VAL A 209 -16.21 3.44 16.05
C VAL A 209 -14.93 3.16 15.26
N TYR A 210 -14.97 3.35 13.93
CA TYR A 210 -13.81 3.18 13.06
C TYR A 210 -12.59 3.98 13.54
N LYS A 211 -12.78 5.28 13.82
CA LYS A 211 -11.69 6.16 14.30
C LYS A 211 -11.11 5.73 15.66
N ARG A 212 -11.94 5.19 16.56
CA ARG A 212 -11.49 4.69 17.88
C ARG A 212 -10.78 3.33 17.78
N THR A 213 -11.08 2.51 16.78
CA THR A 213 -10.55 1.14 16.64
C THR A 213 -9.40 1.01 15.65
N THR A 214 -9.12 2.06 14.87
CA THR A 214 -8.10 2.01 13.81
C THR A 214 -6.95 2.96 14.11
N SER A 215 -5.73 2.41 14.11
CA SER A 215 -4.48 3.17 14.32
C SER A 215 -4.36 4.32 13.32
N PRO A 216 -3.84 5.50 13.69
CA PRO A 216 -3.72 6.62 12.77
C PRO A 216 -2.64 6.39 11.71
N LEU A 217 -1.48 5.86 12.11
CA LEU A 217 -0.31 5.76 11.25
C LEU A 217 0.20 4.32 11.15
N ILE A 218 0.66 3.73 12.27
CA ILE A 218 1.29 2.41 12.27
C ILE A 218 0.24 1.31 12.00
N PRO A 219 0.39 0.47 10.96
CA PRO A 219 -0.55 -0.60 10.67
C PRO A 219 -0.68 -1.59 11.83
N LEU A 220 -1.86 -1.66 12.45
CA LEU A 220 -2.18 -2.61 13.51
C LEU A 220 -3.60 -3.17 13.35
N PRO A 221 -3.81 -4.49 13.50
CA PRO A 221 -5.15 -5.06 13.45
C PRO A 221 -6.09 -4.39 14.48
N PRO A 222 -7.35 -4.07 14.12
CA PRO A 222 -8.29 -3.39 15.02
C PRO A 222 -8.51 -4.10 16.36
N ALA A 223 -8.46 -5.44 16.37
CA ALA A 223 -8.59 -6.24 17.59
C ALA A 223 -7.47 -5.94 18.61
N VAL A 224 -6.24 -5.75 18.12
CA VAL A 224 -5.08 -5.41 18.94
C VAL A 224 -5.16 -3.96 19.36
N TYR A 225 -5.39 -3.05 18.40
CA TYR A 225 -5.45 -1.62 18.67
C TYR A 225 -6.49 -1.26 19.73
N ARG A 226 -7.69 -1.88 19.67
CA ARG A 226 -8.76 -1.62 20.64
C ARG A 226 -8.35 -1.90 22.08
N SER A 227 -7.55 -2.94 22.30
CA SER A 227 -7.16 -3.43 23.62
C SER A 227 -6.07 -2.58 24.28
N LEU A 228 -5.39 -1.71 23.52
CA LEU A 228 -4.28 -0.91 24.03
C LEU A 228 -4.76 0.32 24.84
N PRO A 229 -4.08 0.66 25.96
CA PRO A 229 -4.34 1.88 26.71
C PRO A 229 -4.13 3.15 25.89
N SER A 230 -4.87 4.22 26.18
CA SER A 230 -4.78 5.49 25.46
C SER A 230 -3.39 6.12 25.49
N TRP A 231 -2.70 6.06 26.64
CA TRP A 231 -1.33 6.58 26.75
C TRP A 231 -0.36 5.85 25.80
N PHE A 232 -0.53 4.53 25.65
CA PHE A 232 0.31 3.72 24.78
C PHE A 232 0.07 4.07 23.31
N LYS A 233 -1.20 4.26 22.93
CA LYS A 233 -1.58 4.69 21.59
C LYS A 233 -0.98 6.05 21.24
N SER A 234 -1.02 7.00 22.17
CA SER A 234 -0.46 8.34 21.93
C SER A 234 1.06 8.32 21.79
N VAL A 235 1.77 7.54 22.61
CA VAL A 235 3.24 7.51 22.62
C VAL A 235 3.80 6.71 21.46
N PHE A 236 3.30 5.49 21.24
CA PHE A 236 3.92 4.55 20.30
C PHE A 236 3.22 4.48 18.96
N LEU A 237 1.93 4.84 18.89
CA LEU A 237 1.12 4.72 17.68
C LEU A 237 0.71 6.08 17.11
N PHE A 238 1.23 7.17 17.67
CA PHE A 238 0.98 8.55 17.25
C PHE A 238 -0.50 8.95 17.30
N GLU A 239 -1.30 8.36 18.20
CA GLU A 239 -2.69 8.78 18.43
C GLU A 239 -2.72 10.04 19.32
N PHE A 240 -2.48 11.19 18.71
CA PHE A 240 -2.48 12.44 19.45
C PHE A 240 -3.90 12.96 19.74
N PRO A 241 -4.17 13.51 20.94
CA PRO A 241 -5.51 13.99 21.32
C PRO A 241 -6.12 15.01 20.35
N PHE A 242 -5.28 15.85 19.73
CA PHE A 242 -5.74 16.90 18.83
C PHE A 242 -6.30 16.35 17.50
N TYR A 243 -6.00 15.10 17.13
CA TYR A 243 -6.64 14.44 15.98
C TYR A 243 -8.14 14.22 16.17
N SER A 244 -8.64 14.22 17.41
CA SER A 244 -10.05 13.98 17.73
C SER A 244 -10.78 15.21 18.26
N ARG A 245 -10.16 16.40 18.22
CA ARG A 245 -10.69 17.63 18.82
C ARG A 245 -12.05 18.07 18.27
N ASN A 246 -12.38 17.68 17.03
CA ASN A 246 -13.60 18.11 16.34
C ASN A 246 -14.72 17.07 16.39
N LEU A 247 -14.54 15.96 17.11
CA LEU A 247 -15.59 14.96 17.26
C LEU A 247 -16.67 15.47 18.22
N PRO A 248 -17.97 15.32 17.88
CA PRO A 248 -19.06 15.69 18.79
C PRO A 248 -19.00 14.85 20.07
N GLU A 249 -19.16 15.49 21.23
CA GLU A 249 -19.30 14.77 22.50
C GLU A 249 -20.60 13.96 22.54
N GLU A 250 -20.52 12.70 22.99
CA GLU A 250 -21.62 11.72 22.98
C GLU A 250 -22.83 12.09 23.89
N GLY A 251 -22.81 13.25 24.57
CA GLY A 251 -23.83 13.68 25.53
C GLY A 251 -24.78 14.80 25.11
N SER A 252 -24.54 15.51 24.00
CA SER A 252 -25.29 16.76 23.71
C SER A 252 -26.62 16.56 22.95
N THR A 253 -26.82 15.43 22.29
CA THR A 253 -28.05 15.16 21.50
C THR A 253 -29.17 14.49 22.28
N TRP A 254 -28.87 13.76 23.37
CA TRP A 254 -29.89 13.05 24.15
C TRP A 254 -30.79 14.00 24.98
N ASN A 255 -30.23 15.12 25.47
CA ASN A 255 -30.99 16.07 26.28
C ASN A 255 -31.98 16.93 25.49
N ARG A 256 -31.82 17.05 24.16
CA ARG A 256 -32.72 17.87 23.34
C ARG A 256 -34.04 17.17 23.03
N THR A 257 -34.04 15.83 22.96
CA THR A 257 -35.24 15.03 22.67
C THR A 257 -36.15 14.83 23.88
N ARG A 258 -35.62 14.94 25.11
CA ARG A 258 -36.43 14.82 26.34
C ARG A 258 -37.10 16.13 26.77
N GLN A 259 -36.56 17.30 26.42
CA GLN A 259 -37.13 18.59 26.83
C GLN A 259 -38.22 19.14 25.90
N GLY A 260 -38.46 18.51 24.73
CA GLY A 260 -39.48 18.97 23.76
C GLY A 260 -40.84 18.28 23.84
N GLY A 261 -41.07 17.38 24.82
CA GLY A 261 -42.24 16.49 24.84
C GLY A 261 -43.24 16.70 25.99
N GLY A 262 -43.18 17.82 26.71
CA GLY A 262 -43.95 17.98 27.95
C GLY A 262 -44.47 19.40 28.19
N SER A 263 -45.35 19.90 27.32
CA SER A 263 -46.31 20.95 27.69
C SER A 263 -47.31 21.19 26.54
N ASP A 264 -48.35 20.36 26.44
CA ASP A 264 -49.64 20.90 26.00
C ASP A 264 -50.79 20.05 26.54
N GLY A 265 -51.31 20.50 27.68
CA GLY A 265 -52.40 19.89 28.40
C GLY A 265 -52.90 20.89 29.43
N SER A 266 -54.17 21.29 29.28
CA SER A 266 -54.94 22.21 30.11
C SER A 266 -54.85 23.71 29.78
N LYS A 267 -55.79 24.18 28.96
CA LYS A 267 -56.64 25.33 29.31
C LYS A 267 -58.07 25.07 28.83
N THR A 268 -58.94 24.79 29.81
CA THR A 268 -60.40 24.86 29.77
C THR A 268 -60.86 26.32 29.90
N GLY A 269 -62.05 26.65 29.38
CA GLY A 269 -62.78 27.88 29.70
C GLY A 269 -63.63 28.40 28.57
#